data_AF-A0A0C2CG42-F1
#
_entry.id   AF-A0A0C2CG42-F1
#
_cell.length_a   1.000
_cell.length_b   1.000
_cell.length_c   1.000
_cell.angle_alpha   90.00
_cell.angle_beta   90.00
_cell.angle_gamma   90.00
#
_symmetry.space_group_name_H-M   'P 1'
#
loop_
_entity.id
_entity.type
_entity.pdbx_description
1 polymer ?
#
loop_
_entity_poly.entity_id
_entity_poly.type
_entity_poly.pdbx_seq_one_letter_code
_entity_poly.pdbx_strand_id
1 'polypeptide(L)'
;MIKPENIFVFIGINNTNISGGSIFQLFKARHNAIKTTVHNYDHCGPNNDLALIELSQNISEDRSTPICMPTDDLQLHRVLYASGFGKDPAVPVTPEHPLRYRGQQVVAQHLYGEDEISHKILTLTFGKGTMF
;
A
#
# COMPACT_ATOMS: atom_id res chain seq x y z
N MET A 1 -2.67 15.70 14.83
CA MET A 1 -2.86 15.38 13.40
C MET A 1 -1.68 15.95 12.63
N ILE A 2 -1.05 15.17 11.74
CA ILE A 2 0.06 15.65 10.89
C ILE A 2 -0.52 16.68 9.91
N LYS A 3 0.16 17.82 9.75
CA LYS A 3 -0.27 18.83 8.80
C LYS A 3 0.03 18.39 7.35
N PRO A 4 -0.85 18.64 6.36
CA PRO A 4 -0.67 18.16 4.99
C PRO A 4 0.68 18.53 4.37
N GLU A 5 1.22 19.72 4.68
CA GLU A 5 2.53 20.19 4.18
C GLU A 5 3.73 19.31 4.59
N ASN A 6 3.55 18.45 5.61
CA ASN A 6 4.56 17.51 6.07
C ASN A 6 4.39 16.10 5.46
N ILE A 7 3.43 15.92 4.54
CA ILE A 7 3.13 14.63 3.90
C ILE A 7 3.57 14.68 2.44
N PHE A 8 4.43 13.74 2.06
CA PHE A 8 4.82 13.50 0.67
C PHE A 8 4.29 12.16 0.20
N VAL A 9 3.63 12.16 -0.95
CA VAL A 9 3.10 10.94 -1.59
C VAL A 9 3.98 10.61 -2.79
N PHE A 10 4.39 9.35 -2.89
CA PHE A 10 5.23 8.88 -3.98
C PHE A 10 4.49 7.88 -4.85
N ILE A 11 4.47 8.10 -6.16
CA ILE A 11 3.63 7.33 -7.11
C ILE A 11 4.49 6.85 -8.29
N GLY A 12 4.25 5.60 -8.72
CA GLY A 12 4.99 4.98 -9.84
C GLY A 12 6.42 4.55 -9.49
N ILE A 13 6.76 4.38 -8.21
CA ILE A 13 8.09 3.94 -7.79
C ILE A 13 8.22 2.41 -7.95
N ASN A 14 9.38 1.99 -8.48
CA ASN A 14 9.85 0.61 -8.44
C ASN A 14 11.28 0.58 -7.89
N ASN A 15 11.52 -0.22 -6.83
CA ASN A 15 12.82 -0.31 -6.15
C ASN A 15 13.98 -0.83 -7.02
N THR A 16 13.69 -1.45 -8.17
CA THR A 16 14.73 -1.86 -9.12
C THR A 16 15.51 -0.69 -9.73
N ASN A 17 14.99 0.54 -9.60
CA ASN A 17 15.59 1.75 -10.17
C ASN A 17 16.29 2.66 -9.16
N ILE A 18 16.37 2.33 -7.86
CA ILE A 18 17.01 3.23 -6.89
C ILE A 18 18.55 3.11 -6.93
N SER A 19 19.08 1.96 -7.33
CA SER A 19 20.52 1.72 -7.48
C SER A 19 21.12 2.23 -8.80
N GLY A 20 20.30 2.70 -9.76
CA GLY A 20 20.78 3.19 -11.07
C GLY A 20 19.96 4.32 -11.70
N GLY A 21 18.86 4.76 -11.09
CA GLY A 21 17.95 5.78 -11.61
C GLY A 21 18.21 7.14 -10.99
N SER A 22 18.45 8.14 -11.84
CA SER A 22 18.64 9.55 -11.48
C SER A 22 17.63 10.02 -10.42
N ILE A 23 18.13 10.73 -9.40
CA ILE A 23 17.38 11.53 -8.40
C ILE A 23 16.17 12.26 -9.01
N PHE A 24 16.27 12.64 -10.29
CA PHE A 24 15.20 13.24 -11.08
C PHE A 24 13.91 12.40 -11.16
N GLN A 25 14.02 11.07 -11.21
CA GLN A 25 12.86 10.17 -11.22
C GLN A 25 12.13 10.17 -9.88
N LEU A 26 12.88 10.20 -8.77
CA LEU A 26 12.30 10.33 -7.42
C LEU A 26 11.59 11.67 -7.25
N PHE A 27 12.16 12.75 -7.78
CA PHE A 27 11.49 14.06 -7.78
C PHE A 27 10.20 14.07 -8.62
N LYS A 28 10.21 13.41 -9.79
CA LYS A 28 9.01 13.29 -10.65
C LYS A 28 7.90 12.44 -10.02
N ALA A 29 8.27 11.46 -9.19
CA ALA A 29 7.35 10.60 -8.48
C ALA A 29 6.78 11.23 -7.20
N ARG A 30 7.35 12.35 -6.72
CA ARG A 30 6.96 12.99 -5.47
C ARG A 30 5.84 14.02 -5.69
N HIS A 31 4.77 13.89 -4.91
CA HIS A 31 3.63 14.78 -4.87
C HIS A 31 3.42 15.33 -3.46
N ASN A 32 3.03 16.60 -3.35
CA ASN A 32 2.68 17.23 -2.08
C ASN A 32 1.20 16.99 -1.79
N ALA A 33 0.87 16.81 -0.50
CA ALA A 33 -0.51 16.84 -0.04
C ALA A 33 -0.97 18.28 0.23
N ILE A 34 -2.22 18.59 -0.11
CA ILE A 34 -2.86 19.88 0.21
C ILE A 34 -3.91 19.75 1.31
N LYS A 35 -4.51 18.56 1.44
CA LYS A 35 -5.56 18.30 2.42
C LYS A 35 -5.54 16.83 2.84
N THR A 36 -5.81 16.61 4.12
CA THR A 36 -6.07 15.28 4.66
C THR A 36 -7.46 15.28 5.29
N THR A 37 -8.32 14.35 4.87
CA THR A 37 -9.66 14.16 5.43
C THR A 37 -9.71 12.78 6.07
N VAL A 38 -9.86 12.72 7.39
CA VAL A 38 -9.95 11.45 8.12
C VAL A 38 -11.44 11.11 8.28
N HIS A 39 -11.80 9.84 8.13
CA HIS A 39 -13.15 9.38 8.43
C HIS A 39 -13.44 9.53 9.94
N ASN A 40 -14.66 9.20 10.38
CA ASN A 40 -15.02 9.12 11.80
C ASN A 40 -14.30 7.95 12.51
N TYR A 41 -12.98 8.06 12.61
CA TYR A 41 -12.06 7.08 13.15
C TYR A 41 -12.16 7.06 14.68
N ASP A 42 -12.41 5.87 15.22
CA ASP A 42 -12.38 5.64 16.65
C ASP A 42 -10.97 5.17 17.04
N HIS A 43 -10.19 6.01 17.72
CA HIS A 43 -8.85 5.63 18.16
C HIS A 43 -8.80 4.46 19.15
N CYS A 44 -9.94 4.08 19.75
CA CYS A 44 -10.05 2.94 20.64
C CYS A 44 -10.36 1.62 19.90
N GLY A 45 -10.82 1.67 18.64
CA GLY A 45 -11.22 0.50 17.86
C GLY A 45 -10.66 0.52 16.43
N PRO A 46 -10.65 -0.60 15.70
CA PRO A 46 -10.19 -0.61 14.31
C PRO A 46 -11.23 -0.05 13.31
N ASN A 47 -12.32 0.53 13.81
CA ASN A 47 -13.43 0.96 12.98
C ASN A 47 -13.06 2.23 12.23
N ASN A 48 -13.45 2.29 10.95
CA ASN A 48 -13.29 3.47 10.11
C ASN A 48 -11.85 3.98 10.00
N ASP A 49 -10.86 3.08 10.01
CA ASP A 49 -9.46 3.42 9.76
C ASP A 49 -9.24 3.72 8.27
N LEU A 50 -9.75 4.88 7.84
CA LEU A 50 -9.74 5.35 6.45
C LEU A 50 -9.49 6.85 6.43
N ALA A 51 -8.63 7.29 5.51
CA ALA A 51 -8.36 8.69 5.26
C ALA A 51 -8.15 8.96 3.76
N LEU A 52 -8.48 10.18 3.34
CA LEU A 52 -8.25 10.69 2.00
C LEU A 52 -7.14 11.74 2.05
N ILE A 53 -6.17 11.62 1.14
CA ILE A 53 -5.11 12.60 0.94
C ILE A 53 -5.32 13.22 -0.43
N GLU A 54 -5.61 14.52 -0.44
CA GLU A 54 -5.74 15.30 -1.67
C GLU A 54 -4.37 15.84 -2.08
N LEU A 55 -3.99 15.59 -3.34
CA LEU A 55 -2.70 16.01 -3.88
C LEU A 55 -2.78 17.43 -4.44
N SER A 56 -1.64 18.14 -4.43
CA SER A 56 -1.54 19.49 -4.99
C SER A 56 -1.69 19.55 -6.52
N GLN A 57 -1.58 18.41 -7.19
CA GLN A 57 -1.62 18.31 -8.65
C GLN A 57 -2.14 16.93 -9.07
N ASN A 58 -2.85 16.90 -10.19
CA ASN A 58 -3.29 15.65 -10.81
C ASN A 58 -2.09 14.83 -11.31
N ILE A 59 -2.29 13.51 -11.36
CA ILE A 59 -1.33 12.57 -11.92
C ILE A 59 -1.77 12.27 -13.34
N SER A 60 -0.83 12.32 -14.27
CA SER A 60 -1.10 11.98 -15.66
C SER A 60 -1.25 10.47 -15.83
N GLU A 61 -2.22 10.05 -16.64
CA GLU A 61 -2.59 8.63 -16.82
C GLU A 61 -1.47 7.78 -17.46
N ASP A 62 -0.56 8.41 -18.20
CA ASP A 62 0.65 7.78 -18.73
C ASP A 62 1.62 7.32 -17.63
N ARG A 63 1.51 7.86 -16.41
CA ARG A 63 2.38 7.53 -15.28
C ARG A 63 1.78 6.56 -14.30
N SER A 64 0.48 6.66 -14.05
CA SER A 64 -0.23 5.83 -13.09
C SER A 64 -1.72 5.81 -13.37
N THR A 65 -2.33 4.67 -13.14
CA THR A 65 -3.79 4.49 -13.21
C THR A 65 -4.32 4.30 -11.78
N PRO A 66 -5.46 4.93 -11.41
CA PRO A 66 -6.09 4.68 -10.12
C PRO A 66 -6.60 3.24 -10.01
N ILE A 67 -6.76 2.77 -8.77
CA ILE A 67 -7.48 1.51 -8.50
C ILE A 67 -8.98 1.75 -8.55
N CYS A 68 -9.74 0.72 -8.94
CA CYS A 68 -11.20 0.78 -8.96
C CYS A 68 -11.76 0.76 -7.53
N MET A 69 -12.83 1.52 -7.30
CA MET A 69 -13.63 1.43 -6.09
C MET A 69 -14.55 0.20 -6.19
N PRO A 70 -14.73 -0.60 -5.12
CA PRO A 70 -15.69 -1.69 -5.14
C PRO A 70 -17.13 -1.15 -5.27
N THR A 71 -18.01 -1.95 -5.87
CA THR A 71 -19.46 -1.75 -5.74
C THR A 71 -19.95 -2.36 -4.44
N ASP A 72 -21.12 -1.93 -3.96
CA ASP A 72 -21.70 -2.40 -2.70
C ASP A 72 -21.96 -3.92 -2.68
N ASP A 73 -22.11 -4.53 -3.87
CA ASP A 73 -22.37 -5.95 -4.09
C ASP A 73 -21.17 -6.72 -4.67
N LEU A 74 -19.97 -6.13 -4.63
CA LEU A 74 -18.77 -6.74 -5.19
C LEU A 74 -18.45 -8.06 -4.48
N GLN A 75 -18.55 -9.17 -5.22
CA GLN A 75 -18.10 -10.46 -4.73
C GLN A 75 -16.57 -10.55 -4.79
N LEU A 76 -15.96 -10.89 -3.66
CA LEU A 76 -14.50 -11.04 -3.58
C LEU A 76 -14.02 -12.27 -4.36
N HIS A 77 -12.89 -12.11 -5.04
CA HIS A 77 -12.23 -13.24 -5.69
C HIS A 77 -11.63 -14.21 -4.66
N ARG A 78 -11.58 -15.49 -5.01
CA ARG A 78 -10.93 -16.54 -4.20
C ARG A 78 -9.45 -16.26 -3.90
N VAL A 79 -8.80 -15.47 -4.75
CA VAL A 79 -7.42 -15.06 -4.57
C VAL A 79 -7.38 -13.53 -4.58
N LEU A 80 -6.86 -12.97 -3.48
CA LEU A 80 -6.60 -11.56 -3.27
C LEU A 80 -5.09 -11.31 -3.26
N TYR A 81 -4.69 -10.06 -3.45
CA TYR A 81 -3.28 -9.68 -3.44
C TYR A 81 -3.06 -8.50 -2.50
N ALA A 82 -2.08 -8.64 -1.60
CA ALA A 82 -1.58 -7.54 -0.80
C ALA A 82 -0.18 -7.15 -1.30
N SER A 83 0.06 -5.86 -1.43
CA SER A 83 1.35 -5.30 -1.84
C SER A 83 1.85 -4.33 -0.78
N GLY A 84 3.15 -4.33 -0.53
CA GLY A 84 3.74 -3.40 0.43
C GLY A 84 5.26 -3.39 0.45
N PHE A 85 5.80 -2.37 1.10
CA PHE A 85 7.19 -2.27 1.52
C PHE A 85 7.19 -2.10 3.03
N GLY A 86 8.07 -2.80 3.74
CA GLY A 86 8.02 -2.77 5.19
C GLY A 86 9.21 -3.43 5.86
N LYS A 87 9.35 -3.11 7.14
CA LYS A 87 10.31 -3.75 8.02
C LYS A 87 9.82 -5.17 8.30
N ASP A 88 10.66 -6.15 8.00
CA ASP A 88 10.40 -7.55 8.32
C ASP A 88 11.37 -7.99 9.42
N PRO A 89 10.88 -8.29 10.65
CA PRO A 89 11.69 -8.82 11.73
C PRO A 89 12.44 -10.10 11.39
N ALA A 90 11.94 -10.90 10.43
CA ALA A 90 12.56 -12.14 9.97
C ALA A 90 13.73 -11.92 9.00
N VAL A 91 13.97 -10.70 8.51
CA VAL A 91 15.17 -10.37 7.72
C VAL A 91 16.37 -10.19 8.65
N PRO A 92 17.48 -10.93 8.45
CA PRO A 92 18.70 -10.76 9.22
C PRO A 92 19.30 -9.36 9.04
N VAL A 93 19.88 -8.81 10.12
CA VAL A 93 20.67 -7.59 10.03
C VAL A 93 21.98 -7.92 9.33
N THR A 94 22.20 -7.30 8.19
CA THR A 94 23.42 -7.42 7.39
C THR A 94 23.93 -6.02 7.05
N PRO A 95 25.21 -5.83 6.71
CA PRO A 95 25.71 -4.54 6.21
C PRO A 95 24.89 -3.97 5.06
N GLU A 96 24.32 -4.83 4.20
CA GLU A 96 23.47 -4.46 3.08
C GLU A 96 22.02 -4.12 3.51
N HIS A 97 21.54 -4.65 4.64
CA HIS A 97 20.19 -4.44 5.15
C HIS A 97 20.17 -4.04 6.64
N PRO A 98 20.77 -2.90 7.02
CA PRO A 98 20.93 -2.51 8.42
C PRO A 98 19.60 -2.23 9.13
N LEU A 99 18.54 -1.89 8.37
CA LEU A 99 17.23 -1.50 8.91
C LEU A 99 16.16 -2.60 8.78
N ARG A 100 16.52 -3.80 8.29
CA ARG A 100 15.62 -4.96 8.10
C ARG A 100 14.39 -4.67 7.22
N TYR A 101 14.52 -3.82 6.22
CA TYR A 101 13.47 -3.64 5.22
C TYR A 101 13.55 -4.75 4.19
N ARG A 102 12.41 -5.36 3.85
CA ARG A 102 12.28 -6.01 2.56
C ARG A 102 11.96 -4.96 1.52
N GLY A 103 12.50 -5.11 0.32
CA GLY A 103 12.01 -4.40 -0.86
C GLY A 103 10.51 -4.62 -1.07
N GLN A 104 9.92 -3.93 -2.03
CA GLN A 104 8.52 -4.12 -2.37
C GLN A 104 8.21 -5.61 -2.61
N GLN A 105 7.13 -6.10 -1.99
CA GLN A 105 6.65 -7.47 -2.12
C GLN A 105 5.17 -7.45 -2.51
N VAL A 106 4.76 -8.51 -3.21
CA VAL A 106 3.35 -8.84 -3.45
C VAL A 106 3.13 -10.25 -2.95
N VAL A 107 2.10 -10.43 -2.13
CA VAL A 107 1.71 -11.74 -1.59
C VAL A 107 0.30 -12.09 -2.04
N ALA A 108 0.10 -13.36 -2.38
CA ALA A 108 -1.21 -13.89 -2.70
C ALA A 108 -1.90 -14.38 -1.43
N GLN A 109 -3.21 -14.15 -1.34
CA GLN A 109 -4.04 -14.44 -0.19
C GLN A 109 -5.26 -15.24 -0.65
N HIS A 110 -5.48 -16.41 -0.06
CA HIS A 110 -6.68 -17.20 -0.34
C HIS A 110 -7.83 -16.65 0.51
N LEU A 111 -8.97 -16.37 -0.11
CA LEU A 111 -10.18 -15.97 0.60
C LEU A 111 -10.78 -17.18 1.33
N TYR A 112 -10.94 -17.06 2.65
CA TYR A 112 -11.58 -18.07 3.49
C TYR A 112 -13.03 -17.73 3.83
N GLY A 113 -13.35 -16.44 3.94
CA GLY A 113 -14.71 -15.99 4.20
C GLY A 113 -14.79 -14.50 4.51
N GLU A 114 -16.02 -14.03 4.63
CA GLU A 114 -16.37 -12.65 4.93
C GLU A 114 -17.23 -12.65 6.19
N ASP A 115 -16.85 -11.86 7.18
CA ASP A 115 -17.65 -11.60 8.38
C ASP A 115 -18.35 -10.26 8.19
N GLU A 116 -19.59 -10.33 7.73
CA GLU A 116 -20.46 -9.17 7.47
C GLU A 116 -20.70 -8.32 8.71
N ILE A 117 -20.78 -8.93 9.90
CA ILE A 117 -21.13 -8.22 11.14
C ILE A 117 -19.97 -7.33 11.57
N SER A 118 -18.73 -7.83 11.43
CA SER A 118 -17.53 -7.08 11.81
C SER A 118 -16.82 -6.42 10.63
N HIS A 119 -17.37 -6.52 9.41
CA HIS A 119 -16.81 -6.04 8.16
C HIS A 119 -15.36 -6.51 7.95
N LYS A 120 -15.11 -7.82 8.14
CA LYS A 120 -13.77 -8.42 8.01
C LYS A 120 -13.70 -9.43 6.88
N ILE A 121 -12.58 -9.41 6.18
CA ILE A 121 -12.23 -10.39 5.16
C ILE A 121 -11.19 -11.34 5.78
N LEU A 122 -11.54 -12.61 5.87
CA LEU A 122 -10.66 -13.66 6.38
C LEU A 122 -9.85 -14.24 5.23
N THR A 123 -8.53 -14.18 5.33
CA THR A 123 -7.62 -14.69 4.30
C THR A 123 -6.47 -15.49 4.88
N LEU A 124 -5.89 -16.38 4.07
CA LEU A 124 -4.63 -17.05 4.37
C LEU A 124 -3.59 -16.69 3.30
N THR A 125 -2.46 -16.14 3.74
CA THR A 125 -1.33 -15.88 2.85
C THR A 125 -0.69 -17.20 2.42
N PHE A 126 -0.43 -17.35 1.12
CA PHE A 126 0.31 -18.47 0.58
C PHE A 126 1.45 -17.98 -0.32
N GLY A 127 2.59 -18.65 -0.23
CA GLY A 127 3.68 -18.42 -1.16
C GLY A 127 3.28 -18.88 -2.55
N LYS A 128 3.89 -18.32 -3.59
CA LYS A 128 3.87 -18.92 -4.94
C LYS A 128 4.57 -20.28 -4.82
N GLY A 129 3.81 -21.33 -4.48
CA GLY A 129 4.32 -22.68 -4.47
C GLY A 129 4.80 -23.00 -5.87
N THR A 130 6.07 -23.37 -6.01
CA THR A 130 6.48 -24.29 -7.07
C THR A 130 5.56 -25.49 -6.96
N MET A 131 4.54 -25.57 -7.82
CA MET A 131 3.86 -26.83 -8.08
C MET A 131 4.94 -27.79 -8.58
N PHE A 132 5.17 -28.86 -7.82
CA PHE A 132 5.68 -30.11 -8.33
C PHE A 132 4.49 -30.97 -8.72
#